data_AF-A0A9E6R943-F1
#
_entry.id   AF-A0A9E6R943-F1
#
_cell.length_a   1.000
_cell.length_b   1.000
_cell.length_c   1.000
_cell.angle_alpha   90.00
_cell.angle_beta   90.00
_cell.angle_gamma   90.00
#
_symmetry.space_group_name_H-M   'P 1'
#
loop_
_entity.id
_entity.type
_entity.pdbx_description
1 polymer ?
#
loop_
_entity_poly.entity_id
_entity_poly.type
_entity_poly.pdbx_seq_one_letter_code
_entity_poly.pdbx_strand_id
1 'polypeptide(L)'
;MTVALVSVGFVILLWWTATAAVFWLDRRTGASGWTILGATLVLFASLVGLGLTSKTVTPGGAFLAFACAIGVWGWNELLFLSGAVTGPNRGPADAGLKGWARFRAGRGA
;
A
#
# COMPACT_ATOMS: atom_id res chain seq x y z
N MET A 1 -1.27 -31.56 4.46
CA MET A 1 -2.08 -30.79 5.45
C MET A 1 -1.26 -29.73 6.18
N THR A 2 -0.06 -30.04 6.68
CA THR A 2 0.78 -29.08 7.44
C THR A 2 1.16 -27.83 6.65
N VAL A 3 1.63 -27.95 5.40
CA VAL A 3 1.99 -26.79 4.56
C VAL A 3 0.80 -25.86 4.35
N ALA A 4 -0.39 -26.41 4.11
CA ALA A 4 -1.60 -25.62 3.91
C ALA A 4 -1.97 -24.83 5.17
N LEU A 5 -1.92 -25.44 6.36
CA LEU A 5 -2.19 -24.74 7.61
C LEU A 5 -1.19 -23.60 7.88
N VAL A 6 0.10 -23.85 7.62
CA VAL A 6 1.14 -22.82 7.73
C VAL A 6 0.90 -21.68 6.74
N SER A 7 0.55 -21.99 5.49
CA SER A 7 0.22 -20.98 4.48
C SER A 7 -0.99 -20.13 4.86
N VAL A 8 -2.06 -20.76 5.33
CA VAL A 8 -3.27 -20.04 5.76
C VAL A 8 -2.95 -19.13 6.95
N GLY A 9 -2.28 -19.66 7.98
CA GLY A 9 -1.87 -18.86 9.13
C GLY A 9 -0.99 -17.68 8.75
N PHE A 10 0.01 -17.91 7.90
CA PHE A 10 0.89 -16.86 7.39
C PHE A 10 0.12 -15.76 6.64
N VAL A 11 -0.74 -16.14 5.70
CA VAL A 11 -1.52 -15.18 4.90
C VAL A 11 -2.42 -14.33 5.79
N ILE A 12 -3.16 -14.96 6.71
CA ILE A 12 -4.07 -14.26 7.63
C ILE A 12 -3.28 -13.30 8.51
N LEU A 13 -2.23 -13.77 9.19
CA LEU A 13 -1.44 -12.94 10.09
C LEU A 13 -0.79 -11.77 9.34
N LEU A 14 -0.19 -12.03 8.19
CA LEU A 14 0.48 -10.99 7.41
C LEU A 14 -0.50 -9.95 6.88
N TRP A 15 -1.65 -10.38 6.36
CA TRP A 15 -2.69 -9.47 5.87
C TRP A 15 -3.21 -8.54 6.97
N TRP A 16 -3.60 -9.10 8.11
CA TRP A 16 -4.17 -8.32 9.21
C TRP A 16 -3.15 -7.39 9.86
N THR A 17 -1.91 -7.85 10.05
CA THR A 17 -0.84 -7.01 10.59
C THR A 17 -0.46 -5.88 9.64
N ALA A 18 -0.35 -6.15 8.33
CA ALA A 18 -0.08 -5.12 7.33
C ALA A 18 -1.20 -4.09 7.26
N THR A 19 -2.46 -4.53 7.28
CA THR A 19 -3.63 -3.63 7.27
C THR A 19 -3.64 -2.71 8.51
N ALA A 20 -3.43 -3.30 9.70
CA ALA A 20 -3.32 -2.53 10.93
C ALA A 20 -2.16 -1.52 10.88
N ALA A 21 -1.01 -1.93 10.33
CA ALA A 21 0.15 -1.05 10.18
C ALA A 21 -0.12 0.13 9.24
N VAL A 22 -0.76 -0.11 8.08
CA VAL A 22 -1.13 0.94 7.10
C VAL A 22 -2.09 1.94 7.75
N PHE A 23 -3.17 1.48 8.39
CA PHE A 23 -4.12 2.39 9.05
C PHE A 23 -3.50 3.15 10.21
N TRP A 24 -2.64 2.51 11.00
CA TRP A 24 -1.95 3.17 12.10
C TRP A 24 -1.00 4.27 11.59
N LEU A 25 -0.25 3.98 10.52
CA LEU A 25 0.70 4.94 9.93
C LEU A 25 -0.02 6.12 9.28
N ASP A 26 -1.11 5.87 8.56
CA ASP A 26 -1.98 6.91 7.99
C ASP A 26 -2.55 7.82 9.09
N ARG A 27 -3.13 7.26 10.16
CA ARG A 27 -3.68 8.06 11.26
C ARG A 27 -2.62 8.86 12.01
N ARG A 28 -1.39 8.34 12.12
CA ARG A 28 -0.31 8.98 12.88
C ARG A 28 0.36 10.11 12.10
N THR A 29 0.54 9.96 10.79
CA THR A 29 1.38 10.86 9.99
C THR A 29 0.73 11.38 8.71
N GLY A 30 -0.39 10.80 8.27
CA GLY A 30 -1.05 11.11 7.00
C GLY A 30 -0.07 11.07 5.81
N ALA A 31 -0.18 12.06 4.93
CA ALA A 31 0.68 12.23 3.75
C ALA A 31 2.05 12.87 4.05
N SER A 32 2.63 12.63 5.23
CA SER A 32 3.97 13.14 5.56
C SER A 32 5.01 12.62 4.56
N GLY A 33 5.91 13.50 4.11
CA GLY A 33 6.96 13.15 3.15
C GLY A 33 7.85 12.00 3.63
N TRP A 34 8.11 11.89 4.94
CA TRP A 34 8.86 10.78 5.53
C TRP A 34 8.13 9.44 5.42
N THR A 35 6.82 9.46 5.62
CA THR A 35 5.96 8.28 5.50
C THR A 35 5.89 7.80 4.06
N ILE A 36 5.72 8.72 3.11
CA ILE A 36 5.74 8.41 1.68
C ILE A 36 7.11 7.89 1.24
N LEU A 37 8.20 8.50 1.72
CA LEU A 37 9.56 8.04 1.42
C LEU A 37 9.79 6.62 1.95
N GLY A 38 9.43 6.36 3.21
CA GLY A 38 9.55 5.04 3.82
C GLY A 38 8.73 3.98 3.07
N ALA A 39 7.48 4.29 2.73
CA ALA A 39 6.63 3.39 1.93
C ALA A 39 7.23 3.14 0.54
N THR A 40 7.83 4.15 -0.09
CA THR A 40 8.44 4.02 -1.42
C THR A 40 9.70 3.15 -1.39
N LEU A 41 10.49 3.21 -0.30
CA LEU A 41 11.60 2.29 -0.09
C LEU A 41 11.11 0.83 0.06
N VAL A 42 10.02 0.63 0.80
CA VAL A 42 9.39 -0.69 0.93
C VAL A 42 8.87 -1.19 -0.42
N LEU A 43 8.26 -0.31 -1.23
CA LEU A 43 7.83 -0.65 -2.59
C LEU A 43 9.02 -1.13 -3.42
N PHE A 44 10.14 -0.39 -3.44
CA PHE A 44 11.31 -0.77 -4.22
C PHE A 44 11.88 -2.12 -3.77
N ALA A 45 12.04 -2.33 -2.46
CA ALA A 45 12.48 -3.61 -1.91
C ALA A 45 11.52 -4.76 -2.28
N SER A 46 10.22 -4.50 -2.29
CA SER A 46 9.19 -5.47 -2.68
C SER A 46 9.26 -5.84 -4.16
N LEU A 47 9.48 -4.87 -5.05
CA LEU A 47 9.66 -5.12 -6.48
C LEU A 47 10.92 -5.93 -6.76
N VAL A 48 12.02 -5.65 -6.06
CA VAL A 48 13.24 -6.46 -6.14
C VAL A 48 12.96 -7.90 -5.68
N GLY A 49 12.27 -8.08 -4.55
CA GLY A 49 11.90 -9.39 -4.03
C GLY A 49 10.99 -10.19 -4.97
N LEU A 50 10.02 -9.53 -5.63
CA LEU A 50 9.20 -10.15 -6.68
C LEU A 50 10.05 -10.57 -7.89
N GLY A 51 10.99 -9.73 -8.31
CA GLY A 51 11.94 -10.07 -9.37
C GLY A 51 12.75 -11.32 -9.05
N LEU A 52 13.31 -11.40 -7.84
CA LEU A 52 14.10 -12.55 -7.36
C LEU A 52 13.26 -13.83 -7.23
N THR A 53 11.99 -13.71 -6.83
CA THR A 53 11.10 -14.86 -6.64
C THR A 53 10.38 -15.30 -7.91
N SER A 54 10.38 -14.50 -8.97
CA SER A 54 9.63 -14.74 -10.22
C SER A 54 9.85 -16.11 -10.87
N LYS A 55 11.04 -16.70 -10.73
CA LYS A 55 11.40 -18.01 -11.29
C LYS A 55 11.57 -19.11 -10.22
N THR A 56 11.28 -18.79 -8.96
CA THR A 56 11.52 -19.69 -7.83
C THR A 56 10.25 -20.46 -7.50
N VAL A 57 10.24 -21.77 -7.77
CA VAL A 57 9.09 -22.66 -7.49
C VAL A 57 9.32 -23.44 -6.18
N THR A 58 9.54 -22.70 -5.08
CA THR A 58 9.72 -23.28 -3.75
C THR A 58 8.74 -22.67 -2.76
N PRO A 59 8.39 -23.36 -1.65
CA PRO A 59 7.52 -22.79 -0.62
C PRO A 59 8.04 -21.46 -0.07
N GLY A 60 9.36 -21.36 0.19
CA GLY A 60 9.99 -20.12 0.64
C GLY A 60 9.86 -18.98 -0.38
N GLY A 61 10.01 -19.29 -1.68
CA GLY A 61 9.77 -18.34 -2.76
C GLY A 61 8.34 -17.81 -2.78
N ALA A 62 7.35 -18.68 -2.54
CA ALA A 62 5.94 -18.27 -2.48
C ALA A 62 5.65 -17.36 -1.27
N PHE A 63 6.19 -17.67 -0.08
CA PHE A 63 6.05 -16.82 1.10
C PHE A 63 6.66 -15.44 0.91
N LEU A 64 7.87 -15.38 0.34
CA LEU A 64 8.55 -14.12 0.05
C LEU A 64 7.80 -13.32 -1.02
N ALA A 65 7.37 -13.97 -2.11
CA ALA A 65 6.59 -13.31 -3.16
C ALA A 65 5.29 -12.71 -2.62
N PHE A 66 4.58 -13.43 -1.74
CA PHE A 66 3.37 -12.92 -1.11
C PHE A 66 3.67 -11.73 -0.19
N ALA A 67 4.72 -11.80 0.63
CA ALA A 67 5.12 -10.68 1.48
C ALA A 67 5.48 -9.42 0.68
N CYS A 68 6.19 -9.59 -0.44
CA CYS A 68 6.47 -8.49 -1.36
C CYS A 68 5.18 -7.95 -2.02
N ALA A 69 4.25 -8.81 -2.41
CA ALA A 69 2.95 -8.37 -2.92
C ALA A 69 2.17 -7.53 -1.89
N ILE A 70 2.21 -7.90 -0.61
CA ILE A 70 1.66 -7.09 0.49
C ILE A 70 2.37 -5.74 0.61
N GLY A 71 3.69 -5.68 0.44
CA GLY A 71 4.43 -4.40 0.42
C GLY A 71 4.01 -3.47 -0.72
N VAL A 72 3.82 -4.01 -1.92
CA VAL A 72 3.30 -3.26 -3.08
C VAL A 72 1.87 -2.78 -2.82
N TRP A 73 1.01 -3.64 -2.29
CA TRP A 73 -0.36 -3.27 -1.92
C TRP A 73 -0.36 -2.17 -0.84
N GLY A 74 0.43 -2.33 0.22
CA GLY A 74 0.49 -1.39 1.33
C GLY A 74 0.94 0.01 0.90
N TRP A 75 1.84 0.13 -0.08
CA TRP A 75 2.20 1.42 -0.67
C TRP A 75 1.02 2.08 -1.38
N ASN A 76 0.27 1.34 -2.20
CA ASN A 76 -0.92 1.85 -2.89
C ASN A 76 -1.99 2.29 -1.90
N GLU A 77 -2.28 1.45 -0.90
CA GLU A 77 -3.28 1.71 0.12
C GLU A 77 -2.93 2.95 0.95
N LEU A 78 -1.67 3.10 1.37
CA LEU A 78 -1.22 4.26 2.14
C LEU A 78 -1.34 5.57 1.34
N LEU A 79 -0.99 5.56 0.05
CA LEU A 79 -1.13 6.74 -0.81
C LEU A 79 -2.59 7.11 -1.10
N PHE A 80 -3.46 6.11 -1.18
CA PHE A 80 -4.90 6.31 -1.30
C PHE A 80 -5.49 6.93 -0.02
N LEU A 81 -5.26 6.31 1.14
CA LEU A 81 -5.84 6.74 2.41
C LEU A 81 -5.35 8.13 2.85
N SER A 82 -4.06 8.38 2.67
CA SER A 82 -3.44 9.66 3.03
C SER A 82 -3.87 10.83 2.13
N GLY A 83 -4.54 10.54 1.01
CA GLY A 83 -4.92 11.54 0.01
C GLY A 83 -3.73 12.06 -0.81
N ALA A 84 -2.57 11.41 -0.75
CA ALA A 84 -1.39 11.81 -1.52
C ALA A 84 -1.64 11.71 -3.04
N VAL A 85 -2.42 10.72 -3.48
CA VAL A 85 -2.79 10.55 -4.91
C VAL A 85 -4.15 11.16 -5.24
N THR A 86 -5.15 10.98 -4.38
CA THR A 86 -6.53 11.44 -4.65
C THR A 86 -6.78 12.90 -4.26
N GLY A 87 -5.84 13.50 -3.54
CA GLY A 87 -5.99 14.83 -2.95
C GLY A 87 -6.55 14.78 -1.52
N PRO A 88 -6.10 15.68 -0.61
CA PRO A 88 -6.54 15.71 0.78
C PRO A 88 -7.96 16.28 0.96
N ASN A 89 -8.51 16.96 -0.05
CA ASN A 89 -9.82 17.60 0.06
C ASN A 89 -10.95 16.56 -0.10
N ARG A 90 -11.66 16.28 1.01
CA ARG A 90 -12.81 15.37 1.07
C ARG A 90 -14.17 16.09 1.01
N GLY A 91 -14.17 17.41 0.84
CA GLY A 91 -15.39 18.21 0.75
C GLY A 91 -16.14 18.01 -0.56
N PRO A 92 -17.44 18.38 -0.62
CA PRO A 92 -18.20 18.35 -1.86
C PRO A 92 -17.52 19.24 -2.91
N ALA A 93 -17.30 18.69 -4.11
CA ALA A 93 -16.79 19.46 -5.23
C ALA A 93 -17.87 20.43 -5.71
N ASP A 94 -17.48 21.68 -5.98
CA ASP A 94 -18.37 22.67 -6.60
C ASP A 94 -18.87 22.14 -7.96
N ALA A 95 -20.21 22.14 -8.12
CA ALA A 95 -20.91 21.62 -9.29
C ALA A 95 -20.53 22.33 -10.60
N GLY A 96 -20.01 23.56 -10.52
CA GLY A 96 -19.53 24.32 -11.68
C GLY A 96 -18.15 23.88 -12.19
N LEU A 97 -17.36 23.18 -11.38
CA LEU A 97 -15.97 22.84 -11.73
C LEU A 97 -15.91 21.65 -12.71
N LYS A 98 -15.22 21.86 -13.84
CA LYS A 98 -15.00 20.84 -14.88
C LYS A 98 -13.51 20.69 -15.19
N GLY A 99 -13.15 19.51 -15.73
CA GLY A 99 -11.80 19.20 -16.20
C GLY A 99 -10.71 19.46 -15.15
N TRP A 100 -9.67 20.18 -15.55
CA TRP A 100 -8.50 20.47 -14.73
C TRP A 100 -8.78 21.33 -13.48
N ALA A 101 -9.80 22.20 -13.52
CA ALA A 101 -10.17 23.03 -12.37
C ALA A 101 -10.68 22.16 -11.20
N ARG A 102 -11.49 21.14 -11.51
CA ARG A 102 -11.95 20.15 -10.53
C ARG A 102 -10.80 19.30 -9.98
N PHE A 103 -9.88 18.87 -10.84
CA PHE A 103 -8.70 18.11 -10.41
C PHE A 103 -7.80 18.92 -9.46
N ARG A 104 -7.60 20.21 -9.74
CA ARG A 104 -6.84 21.11 -8.86
C ARG A 104 -7.54 21.33 -7.52
N ALA A 105 -8.86 21.46 -7.50
CA ALA A 105 -9.63 21.62 -6.27
C ALA A 105 -9.48 20.44 -5.29
N GLY A 106 -9.17 19.23 -5.80
CA GLY A 106 -8.86 18.07 -4.99
C GLY A 106 -7.54 18.17 -4.20
N ARG A 107 -6.57 18.98 -4.67
CA ARG A 107 -5.20 19.02 -4.10
C ARG A 107 -5.08 19.71 -2.73
N GLY A 108 -6.18 20.24 -2.18
CA GLY A 108 -6.14 21.19 -1.06
C GLY A 108 -5.69 22.58 -1.54
N ALA A 109 -6.26 23.63 -0.95
CA ALA A 109 -5.92 25.01 -1.28
C ALA A 109 -4.50 25.37 -0.83
#